data_AF-A0A5J4ZUY0-F1
#
_entry.id   AF-A0A5J4ZUY0-F1
#
_cell.length_a   1.000
_cell.length_b   1.000
_cell.length_c   1.000
_cell.angle_alpha   90.00
_cell.angle_beta   90.00
_cell.angle_gamma   90.00
#
_symmetry.space_group_name_H-M   'P 1'
#
loop_
_entity.id
_entity.type
_entity.pdbx_description
1 polymer ?
#
loop_
_entity_poly.entity_id
_entity_poly.type
_entity_poly.pdbx_seq_one_letter_code
_entity_poly.pdbx_strand_id
1 'polypeptide(L)'
;MQSKNSYKSSTEAFKLYRYNPPRKKKGKKERKKERLLRDGEELPQLPRAYIRVKDENVTVFMVKTYLVRKLGLSNEAEVDVSCMGQKLLHSQTLKHVRDSIWLPRLVESVNSRTAMIENSNEISINHLMSLHYGRRCHLN
;
A
#
# COMPACT_ATOMS: atom_id res chain seq x y z
N MET A 1 -42.70 -8.83 6.41
CA MET A 1 -41.36 -9.40 6.15
C MET A 1 -40.77 -8.71 4.94
N GLN A 2 -39.73 -7.89 5.11
CA GLN A 2 -38.58 -7.86 4.22
C GLN A 2 -37.50 -6.97 4.85
N SER A 3 -36.32 -7.57 4.91
CA SER A 3 -35.18 -7.17 5.73
C SER A 3 -34.66 -5.80 5.36
N LYS A 4 -34.49 -4.93 6.37
CA LYS A 4 -33.62 -3.76 6.29
C LYS A 4 -32.17 -4.27 6.23
N ASN A 5 -31.69 -4.63 5.04
CA ASN A 5 -30.26 -4.78 4.81
C ASN A 5 -29.63 -3.39 4.77
N SER A 6 -29.51 -2.78 5.94
CA SER A 6 -28.59 -1.69 6.20
C SER A 6 -27.19 -2.29 6.09
N TYR A 7 -26.62 -2.26 4.88
CA TYR A 7 -25.17 -2.34 4.72
C TYR A 7 -24.61 -1.06 5.36
N LYS A 8 -24.45 -1.10 6.69
CA LYS A 8 -23.71 -0.09 7.45
C LYS A 8 -22.38 0.10 6.74
N SER A 9 -22.16 1.32 6.27
CA SER A 9 -20.89 1.86 5.77
C SER A 9 -19.73 1.29 6.59
N SER A 10 -19.10 0.23 6.07
CA SER A 10 -17.92 -0.37 6.68
C SER A 10 -16.82 0.66 6.46
N THR A 11 -16.36 1.29 7.54
CA THR A 11 -15.22 2.21 7.45
C THR A 11 -14.02 1.40 6.99
N GLU A 12 -13.66 1.51 5.72
CA GLU A 12 -12.52 0.82 5.16
C GLU A 12 -11.25 1.48 5.68
N ALA A 13 -10.52 0.75 6.51
CA ALA A 13 -9.19 1.15 6.94
C ALA A 13 -8.16 0.50 6.03
N PHE A 14 -7.07 1.22 5.75
CA PHE A 14 -5.90 0.67 5.08
C PHE A 14 -4.63 1.18 5.72
N LYS A 15 -3.57 0.39 5.57
CA LYS A 15 -2.26 0.65 6.19
C LYS A 15 -1.23 1.05 5.15
N LEU A 16 -0.49 2.11 5.44
CA LEU A 16 0.56 2.70 4.62
C LEU A 16 1.94 2.25 5.11
N TYR A 17 2.68 1.60 4.23
CA TYR A 17 4.03 1.15 4.50
C TYR A 17 5.01 1.85 3.58
N ARG A 18 6.15 2.26 4.13
CA ARG A 18 7.26 2.67 3.28
C ARG A 18 7.74 1.47 2.46
N TYR A 19 7.99 1.69 1.17
CA TYR A 19 8.68 0.73 0.32
C TYR A 19 10.19 0.76 0.63
N ASN A 20 10.72 -0.39 1.06
CA ASN A 20 12.16 -0.60 1.24
C ASN A 20 12.69 -1.41 0.06
N PRO A 21 13.48 -0.83 -0.86
CA PRO A 21 14.06 -1.59 -1.96
C PRO A 21 14.99 -2.71 -1.44
N PRO A 22 15.05 -3.86 -2.11
CA PRO A 22 15.91 -4.97 -1.70
C PRO A 22 17.38 -4.53 -1.66
N ARG A 23 18.05 -4.75 -0.52
CA ARG A 23 19.49 -4.47 -0.38
C ARG A 23 20.29 -5.47 -1.23
N LYS A 24 20.81 -5.03 -2.38
CA LYS A 24 21.80 -5.83 -3.12
C LYS A 24 23.05 -6.02 -2.25
N LYS A 25 23.59 -7.23 -2.16
CA LYS A 25 24.85 -7.50 -1.44
C LYS A 25 26.01 -6.83 -2.19
N LYS A 26 26.21 -5.55 -1.93
CA LYS A 26 27.31 -4.74 -2.49
C LYS A 26 28.53 -4.73 -1.58
N GLY A 27 29.72 -4.55 -2.17
CA GLY A 27 30.99 -4.42 -1.44
C GLY A 27 31.02 -3.20 -0.51
N LYS A 28 31.86 -3.20 0.53
CA LYS A 28 31.90 -2.16 1.58
C LYS A 28 32.00 -0.72 1.04
N LYS A 29 32.79 -0.48 -0.02
CA LYS A 29 32.93 0.85 -0.66
C LYS A 29 31.64 1.31 -1.35
N GLU A 30 30.98 0.38 -2.04
CA GLU A 30 29.76 0.64 -2.78
C GLU A 30 28.56 0.83 -1.85
N ARG A 31 28.54 0.16 -0.68
CA ARG A 31 27.57 0.43 0.40
C ARG A 31 27.67 1.85 0.97
N LYS A 32 28.88 2.41 1.06
CA LYS A 32 29.09 3.79 1.54
C LYS A 32 28.58 4.80 0.51
N LYS A 33 28.88 4.57 -0.78
CA LYS A 33 28.35 5.37 -1.90
C LYS A 33 26.83 5.31 -1.98
N GLU A 34 26.24 4.13 -1.79
CA GLU A 34 24.79 3.94 -1.80
C GLU A 34 24.09 4.58 -0.61
N ARG A 35 24.70 4.58 0.60
CA ARG A 35 24.14 5.32 1.75
C ARG A 35 24.01 6.81 1.47
N LEU A 36 25.03 7.43 0.87
CA LEU A 36 24.99 8.85 0.50
C LEU A 36 23.97 9.16 -0.61
N LEU A 37 23.78 8.23 -1.55
CA LEU A 37 22.73 8.36 -2.58
C LEU A 37 21.31 8.20 -2.01
N ARG A 38 21.15 7.44 -0.92
CA ARG A 38 19.83 7.13 -0.33
C ARG A 38 19.28 8.23 0.58
N ASP A 39 20.10 9.16 1.05
CA ASP A 39 19.63 10.26 1.90
C ASP A 39 18.61 11.17 1.19
N GLY A 40 18.56 11.16 -0.15
CA GLY A 40 17.52 11.85 -0.94
C GLY A 40 16.35 10.96 -1.42
N GLU A 41 16.48 9.63 -1.33
CA GLU A 41 15.56 8.68 -1.98
C GLU A 41 14.66 7.91 -0.99
N GLU A 42 15.06 7.77 0.28
CA GLU A 42 14.26 7.05 1.28
C GLU A 42 13.30 7.99 2.03
N LEU A 43 11.98 7.83 1.83
CA LEU A 43 10.96 8.54 2.61
C LEU A 43 10.97 8.06 4.08
N PRO A 44 10.58 8.88 5.07
CA PRO A 44 10.39 8.38 6.44
C PRO A 44 9.14 7.50 6.56
N GLN A 45 9.14 6.56 7.51
CA GLN A 45 7.94 5.78 7.86
C GLN A 45 6.96 6.66 8.66
N LEU A 46 5.68 6.63 8.30
CA LEU A 46 4.66 7.37 9.03
C LEU A 46 4.40 6.78 10.43
N PRO A 47 4.35 7.59 11.51
CA PRO A 47 4.04 7.13 12.86
C PRO A 47 2.60 6.58 13.01
N ARG A 48 1.63 7.22 12.32
CA ARG A 48 0.24 6.74 12.20
C ARG A 48 -0.04 6.38 10.76
N ALA A 49 0.30 5.14 10.43
CA ALA A 49 0.21 4.61 9.08
C ALA A 49 -1.19 4.07 8.71
N TYR A 50 -2.25 4.39 9.45
CA TYR A 50 -3.61 3.97 9.10
C TYR A 50 -4.43 5.15 8.60
N ILE A 51 -5.15 4.96 7.50
CA ILE A 51 -6.16 5.91 7.03
C ILE A 51 -7.50 5.19 7.08
N ARG A 52 -8.49 5.84 7.69
CA ARG A 52 -9.88 5.39 7.71
C ARG A 52 -10.63 6.19 6.66
N VAL A 53 -11.18 5.49 5.67
CA VAL A 53 -11.98 6.11 4.63
C VAL A 53 -13.44 5.82 4.91
N LYS A 54 -14.22 6.89 4.94
CA LYS A 54 -15.69 6.85 5.04
C LYS A 54 -16.37 7.02 3.69
N ASP A 55 -15.64 7.55 2.69
CA ASP A 55 -16.15 7.90 1.38
C ASP A 55 -15.57 6.95 0.32
N GLU A 56 -16.44 6.28 -0.43
CA GLU A 56 -16.05 5.36 -1.49
C GLU A 56 -15.28 6.05 -2.63
N ASN A 57 -15.36 7.39 -2.72
CA ASN A 57 -14.72 8.20 -3.75
C ASN A 57 -13.26 8.56 -3.46
N VAL A 58 -12.68 8.09 -2.35
CA VAL A 58 -11.27 8.36 -2.07
C VAL A 58 -10.39 7.72 -3.14
N THR A 59 -9.58 8.57 -3.80
CA THR A 59 -8.68 8.15 -4.87
C THR A 59 -7.24 7.98 -4.37
N VAL A 60 -6.44 7.30 -5.18
CA VAL A 60 -4.98 7.23 -5.01
C VAL A 60 -4.36 8.63 -4.99
N PHE A 61 -4.87 9.56 -5.80
CA PHE A 61 -4.43 10.96 -5.76
C PHE A 61 -4.57 11.56 -4.36
N MET A 62 -5.72 11.40 -3.70
CA MET A 62 -5.94 11.90 -2.34
C MET A 62 -4.98 11.26 -1.33
N VAL A 63 -4.64 9.97 -1.50
CA VAL A 63 -3.60 9.30 -0.68
C VAL A 63 -2.22 9.93 -0.93
N LYS A 64 -1.87 10.23 -2.18
CA LYS A 64 -0.61 10.92 -2.52
C LYS A 64 -0.59 12.33 -1.91
N THR A 65 -1.66 13.11 -2.02
CA THR A 65 -1.77 14.42 -1.37
C THR A 65 -1.60 14.33 0.14
N TYR A 66 -2.18 13.30 0.79
CA TYR A 66 -1.95 13.04 2.20
C TYR A 66 -0.47 12.78 2.52
N LEU A 67 0.19 11.92 1.74
CA LEU A 67 1.61 11.59 1.91
C LEU A 67 2.49 12.82 1.72
N VAL A 68 2.26 13.62 0.67
CA VAL A 68 2.97 14.88 0.41
C VAL A 68 2.91 15.80 1.62
N ARG A 69 1.69 16.02 2.16
CA ARG A 69 1.49 16.88 3.35
C ARG A 69 2.13 16.31 4.60
N LYS A 70 2.09 14.99 4.80
CA LYS A 70 2.66 14.34 6.00
C LYS A 70 4.16 14.22 5.97
N LEU A 71 4.76 14.15 4.78
CA LEU A 71 6.19 13.94 4.58
C LEU A 71 6.93 15.23 4.16
N GLY A 72 6.21 16.34 3.94
CA GLY A 72 6.80 17.61 3.53
C GLY A 72 7.38 17.57 2.11
N LEU A 73 6.74 16.85 1.19
CA LEU A 73 7.14 16.80 -0.23
C LEU A 73 6.56 18.01 -0.98
N SER A 74 7.08 18.35 -2.16
CA SER A 74 6.60 19.52 -2.91
C SER A 74 5.31 19.22 -3.69
N ASN A 75 5.17 18.04 -4.28
CA ASN A 75 3.96 17.64 -5.02
C ASN A 75 3.76 16.11 -5.12
N GLU A 76 2.59 15.68 -5.61
CA GLU A 76 2.19 14.27 -5.73
C GLU A 76 3.02 13.47 -6.75
N ALA A 77 3.73 14.10 -7.67
CA ALA A 77 4.58 13.42 -8.64
C ALA A 77 5.83 12.83 -7.97
N GLU A 78 6.24 13.36 -6.81
CA GLU A 78 7.40 12.91 -6.05
C GLU A 78 7.20 11.55 -5.35
N VAL A 79 5.96 11.06 -5.25
CA VAL A 79 5.62 9.83 -4.52
C VAL A 79 4.85 8.87 -5.41
N ASP A 80 5.21 7.59 -5.35
CA ASP A 80 4.43 6.50 -5.93
C ASP A 80 3.75 5.68 -4.84
N VAL A 81 2.58 5.14 -5.16
CA VAL A 81 1.82 4.23 -4.29
C VAL A 81 1.60 2.92 -5.05
N SER A 82 1.73 1.80 -4.35
CA SER A 82 1.50 0.46 -4.88
C SER A 82 0.67 -0.39 -3.93
N CYS A 83 -0.03 -1.38 -4.50
CA CYS A 83 -0.73 -2.42 -3.75
C CYS A 83 -0.31 -3.78 -4.29
N MET A 84 0.09 -4.72 -3.42
CA MET A 84 0.56 -6.06 -3.81
C MET A 84 1.62 -6.04 -4.93
N GLY A 85 2.55 -5.07 -4.87
CA GLY A 85 3.60 -4.90 -5.89
C GLY A 85 3.17 -4.18 -7.17
N GLN A 86 1.88 -3.89 -7.38
CA GLN A 86 1.41 -3.15 -8.54
C GLN A 86 1.30 -1.65 -8.26
N LYS A 87 1.89 -0.82 -9.13
CA LYS A 87 1.77 0.64 -9.06
C LYS A 87 0.34 1.08 -9.37
N LEU A 88 -0.17 2.03 -8.60
CA LEU A 88 -1.54 2.53 -8.73
C LEU A 88 -1.60 3.84 -9.51
N LEU A 89 -2.67 4.02 -10.29
CA LEU A 89 -2.94 5.26 -11.03
C LEU A 89 -3.68 6.26 -10.13
N HIS A 90 -3.41 7.55 -10.32
CA HIS A 90 -4.01 8.62 -9.51
C HIS A 90 -5.54 8.64 -9.53
N SER A 91 -6.15 8.29 -10.66
CA SER A 91 -7.61 8.28 -10.87
C SER A 91 -8.32 7.08 -10.25
N GLN A 92 -7.60 6.04 -9.85
CA GLN A 92 -8.23 4.86 -9.24
C GLN A 92 -8.77 5.19 -7.85
N THR A 93 -10.00 4.76 -7.59
CA THR A 93 -10.56 4.78 -6.23
C THR A 93 -9.96 3.64 -5.42
N LEU A 94 -9.87 3.82 -4.10
CA LEU A 94 -9.37 2.75 -3.23
C LEU A 94 -10.29 1.54 -3.18
N LYS A 95 -11.60 1.76 -3.36
CA LYS A 95 -12.59 0.70 -3.58
C LYS A 95 -12.23 -0.13 -4.82
N HIS A 96 -11.97 0.52 -5.95
CA HIS A 96 -11.55 -0.18 -7.16
C HIS A 96 -10.26 -0.96 -6.94
N VAL A 97 -9.23 -0.35 -6.33
CA VAL A 97 -7.96 -1.02 -6.02
C VAL A 97 -8.17 -2.26 -5.15
N ARG A 98 -9.05 -2.15 -4.14
CA ARG A 98 -9.40 -3.27 -3.28
C ARG A 98 -10.02 -4.41 -4.09
N ASP A 99 -11.02 -4.09 -4.91
CA ASP A 99 -11.83 -5.07 -5.64
C ASP A 99 -11.07 -5.70 -6.81
N SER A 100 -10.21 -4.94 -7.50
CA SER A 100 -9.52 -5.40 -8.71
C SER A 100 -8.09 -5.92 -8.48
N ILE A 101 -7.42 -5.47 -7.40
CA ILE A 101 -6.01 -5.84 -7.15
C ILE A 101 -5.88 -6.61 -5.84
N TRP A 102 -6.37 -6.07 -4.73
CA TRP A 102 -6.07 -6.63 -3.41
C TRP A 102 -6.86 -7.92 -3.13
N LEU A 103 -8.19 -7.94 -3.32
CA LEU A 103 -9.02 -9.12 -3.06
C LEU A 103 -8.65 -10.32 -3.94
N PRO A 104 -8.49 -10.18 -5.28
CA PRO A 104 -8.11 -11.32 -6.12
C PRO A 104 -6.75 -11.91 -5.72
N ARG A 105 -5.76 -11.07 -5.43
CA ARG A 105 -4.42 -11.52 -5.00
C ARG A 105 -4.40 -12.09 -3.59
N LEU A 106 -5.26 -11.59 -2.70
CA LEU A 106 -5.45 -12.16 -1.37
C LEU A 106 -6.03 -13.57 -1.48
N VAL A 107 -7.06 -13.76 -2.30
CA VAL A 107 -7.67 -15.08 -2.54
C VAL A 107 -6.67 -16.05 -3.17
N GLU A 108 -5.92 -15.61 -4.19
CA GLU A 108 -4.84 -16.42 -4.80
C GLU A 108 -3.78 -16.84 -3.77
N SER A 109 -3.34 -15.90 -2.93
CA SER A 109 -2.38 -16.17 -1.86
C SER A 109 -2.93 -17.13 -0.80
N VAL A 110 -4.20 -17.00 -0.43
CA VAL A 110 -4.87 -17.92 0.50
C VAL A 110 -4.99 -19.30 -0.13
N ASN A 111 -5.49 -19.42 -1.35
CA ASN A 111 -5.64 -20.69 -2.05
C ASN A 111 -4.30 -21.41 -2.23
N SER A 112 -3.24 -20.68 -2.54
CA SER A 112 -1.87 -21.23 -2.63
C SER A 112 -1.37 -21.78 -1.30
N ARG A 113 -1.80 -21.20 -0.18
CA ARG A 113 -1.48 -21.68 1.17
C ARG A 113 -2.38 -22.83 1.61
N THR A 114 -3.65 -22.82 1.22
CA THR A 114 -4.61 -23.90 1.51
C THR A 114 -4.26 -25.16 0.74
N ALA A 115 -3.70 -25.06 -0.48
CA ALA A 115 -3.13 -26.21 -1.20
C ALA A 115 -1.96 -26.89 -0.46
N MET A 116 -1.37 -26.23 0.55
CA MET A 116 -0.28 -26.75 1.39
C MET A 116 -0.75 -27.18 2.79
N ILE A 117 -1.99 -26.87 3.18
CA ILE A 117 -2.52 -27.10 4.53
C ILE A 117 -3.98 -27.56 4.40
N GLU A 118 -4.17 -28.83 4.05
CA GLU A 118 -5.36 -29.53 4.53
C GLU A 118 -5.22 -29.63 6.04
N ASN A 119 -6.25 -29.19 6.77
CA ASN A 119 -6.37 -29.25 8.23
C ASN A 119 -5.79 -28.06 9.03
N SER A 120 -6.49 -26.93 9.05
CA SER A 120 -6.92 -26.29 10.32
C SER A 120 -7.77 -25.03 10.09
N ASN A 121 -8.70 -24.87 11.04
CA ASN A 121 -9.76 -23.90 11.16
C ASN A 121 -9.36 -22.44 10.88
N GLU A 122 -10.22 -21.76 10.11
CA GLU A 122 -10.41 -20.31 9.98
C GLU A 122 -9.12 -19.46 9.85
N ILE A 123 -8.64 -19.34 8.60
CA ILE A 123 -7.61 -18.34 8.25
C ILE A 123 -8.22 -16.96 8.51
N SER A 124 -7.87 -16.35 9.64
CA SER A 124 -8.09 -14.93 9.91
C SER A 124 -7.30 -14.12 8.88
N ILE A 125 -7.88 -13.92 7.70
CA ILE A 125 -7.39 -12.97 6.73
C ILE A 125 -7.52 -11.59 7.38
N ASN A 126 -6.39 -10.92 7.60
CA ASN A 126 -6.42 -9.53 8.01
C ASN A 126 -7.13 -8.76 6.90
N HIS A 127 -8.39 -8.37 7.12
CA HIS A 127 -9.25 -7.68 6.15
C HIS A 127 -8.77 -6.23 5.86
N LEU A 128 -7.52 -5.92 6.19
CA LEU A 128 -6.93 -4.60 6.09
C LEU A 128 -6.05 -4.51 4.84
N MET A 129 -6.50 -3.75 3.85
CA MET A 129 -5.71 -3.48 2.65
C MET A 129 -4.41 -2.77 3.01
N SER A 130 -3.30 -3.23 2.43
CA SER A 130 -1.97 -2.65 2.63
C SER A 130 -1.50 -1.95 1.36
N LEU A 131 -1.08 -0.69 1.52
CA LEU A 131 -0.54 0.15 0.47
C LEU A 131 0.93 0.46 0.79
N HIS A 132 1.78 0.45 -0.22
CA HIS A 132 3.19 0.82 -0.09
C HIS A 132 3.44 2.15 -0.78
N TYR A 133 4.25 3.01 -0.17
CA TYR A 133 4.65 4.29 -0.75
C TYR A 133 6.18 4.44 -0.81
N GLY A 134 6.68 5.13 -1.83
CA GLY A 134 8.10 5.39 -2.02
C GLY A 134 8.34 6.62 -2.87
N ARG A 135 9.58 7.15 -2.86
CA ARG A 135 9.97 8.19 -3.80
C ARG A 135 9.81 7.69 -5.22
N ARG A 136 9.26 8.54 -6.10
CA ARG A 136 9.34 8.31 -7.53
C ARG A 136 10.76 8.69 -7.95
N CYS A 137 11.61 7.70 -8.22
CA CYS A 137 12.92 7.96 -8.79
C CYS A 137 12.70 8.58 -10.16
N HIS A 138 12.96 9.88 -10.30
CA HIS A 138 13.13 10.50 -11.60
C HIS A 138 14.50 10.06 -12.11
N LEU A 139 14.57 8.87 -12.71
CA LEU A 139 15.71 8.51 -13.54
C LEU A 139 15.69 9.49 -14.73
N ASN A 140 16.49 10.54 -14.63
CA ASN A 140 16.92 11.36 -15.76
C ASN A 140 17.96 10.58 -16.57
#